data_AF-A0A3R6Y145-F1
#
_entry.id   AF-A0A3R6Y145-F1
#
_cell.length_a   1.000
_cell.length_b   1.000
_cell.length_c   1.000
_cell.angle_alpha   90.00
_cell.angle_beta   90.00
_cell.angle_gamma   90.00
#
_symmetry.space_group_name_H-M   'P 1'
#
loop_
_entity.id
_entity.type
_entity.pdbx_description
1 polymer ?
#
loop_
_entity_poly.entity_id
_entity_poly.type
_entity_poly.pdbx_seq_one_letter_code
_entity_poly.pdbx_strand_id
1 'polypeptide(L)'
;MPTRGRPLFKAEKAQWKYHARLMIEDPFELEYDVAHVVKGAKFKLTRQEWAKMHWTLSQANVDEVADADAVLGQLFQKRHDGVRAKDASDNDTGGGGGDVAT
;
A
#
# COMPACT_ATOMS: atom_id res chain seq x y z
N MET A 1 19.28 41.25 -1.60
CA MET A 1 19.10 40.03 -0.77
C MET A 1 18.37 38.98 -1.61
N PRO A 2 19.01 37.94 -2.17
CA PRO A 2 18.28 36.89 -2.86
C PRO A 2 18.03 35.71 -1.92
N THR A 3 16.76 35.40 -1.63
CA THR A 3 16.35 34.13 -1.02
C THR A 3 16.58 33.00 -2.02
N ARG A 4 17.63 32.20 -1.83
CA ARG A 4 17.88 30.99 -2.61
C ARG A 4 16.94 29.87 -2.16
N GLY A 5 15.70 29.87 -2.62
CA GLY A 5 14.92 28.64 -2.69
C GLY A 5 15.57 27.73 -3.73
N ARG A 6 16.00 26.52 -3.34
CA ARG A 6 16.48 25.54 -4.32
C ARG A 6 15.34 25.22 -5.31
N PRO A 7 15.60 25.14 -6.63
CA PRO A 7 14.57 24.73 -7.56
C PRO A 7 14.18 23.27 -7.25
N LEU A 8 12.88 23.02 -7.04
CA LEU A 8 12.30 21.67 -7.03
C LEU A 8 12.27 21.17 -8.48
N PHE A 9 13.38 20.63 -8.95
CA PHE A 9 13.41 19.94 -10.23
C PHE A 9 12.63 18.62 -10.10
N LYS A 10 11.56 18.44 -10.88
CA LYS A 10 10.96 17.13 -11.10
C LYS A 10 12.04 16.20 -11.68
N ALA A 11 12.11 14.95 -11.21
CA ALA A 11 13.09 13.98 -11.66
C ALA A 11 13.06 13.84 -13.20
N GLU A 12 14.13 14.31 -13.87
CA GLU A 12 14.33 14.15 -15.33
C GLU A 12 14.80 12.73 -15.71
N LYS A 13 15.02 11.84 -14.73
CA LYS A 13 15.62 10.50 -14.91
C LYS A 13 14.62 9.34 -14.85
N ALA A 14 15.06 8.23 -15.44
CA ALA A 14 14.30 7.03 -15.76
C ALA A 14 13.44 6.53 -14.59
N GLN A 15 12.15 6.35 -14.89
CA GLN A 15 11.18 5.67 -14.04
C GLN A 15 11.77 4.34 -13.54
N TRP A 16 11.60 4.05 -12.25
CA TRP A 16 11.95 2.73 -11.72
C TRP A 16 11.26 1.65 -12.54
N LYS A 17 11.97 0.53 -12.79
CA LYS A 17 11.40 -0.61 -13.52
C LYS A 17 10.10 -1.04 -12.84
N TYR A 18 9.07 -1.27 -13.63
CA TYR A 18 7.77 -1.70 -13.12
C TYR A 18 7.93 -2.96 -12.27
N HIS A 19 7.49 -2.87 -11.01
CA HIS A 19 7.50 -3.99 -10.07
C HIS A 19 6.09 -4.18 -9.51
N ALA A 20 5.69 -5.43 -9.24
CA ALA A 20 4.41 -5.76 -8.62
C ALA A 20 4.24 -5.30 -7.15
N ARG A 21 5.23 -4.58 -6.60
CA ARG A 21 5.25 -4.10 -5.21
C ARG A 21 4.92 -2.60 -5.18
N LEU A 22 4.47 -2.11 -4.03
CA LEU A 22 4.37 -0.68 -3.81
C LEU A 22 5.76 -0.07 -3.89
N MET A 23 5.89 1.05 -4.59
CA MET A 23 7.12 1.82 -4.70
C MET A 23 6.79 3.28 -4.48
N ILE A 24 7.52 3.93 -3.58
CA ILE A 24 7.37 5.35 -3.29
C ILE A 24 8.79 5.94 -3.25
N GLU A 25 9.12 6.74 -4.25
CA GLU A 25 10.38 7.49 -4.31
C GLU A 25 10.41 8.56 -3.23
N ASP A 26 11.51 8.64 -2.48
CA ASP A 26 11.73 9.71 -1.52
C ASP A 26 12.00 11.06 -2.24
N PRO A 27 11.44 12.20 -1.76
CA PRO A 27 11.63 13.49 -2.42
C PRO A 27 13.06 14.05 -2.38
N PHE A 28 13.95 13.51 -1.54
CA PHE A 28 15.35 13.94 -1.41
C PHE A 28 16.34 12.84 -1.80
N GLU A 29 16.02 11.58 -1.48
CA GLU A 29 16.84 10.41 -1.78
C GLU A 29 16.25 9.61 -2.95
N LEU A 30 16.51 10.04 -4.18
CA LEU A 30 15.88 9.50 -5.41
C LEU A 30 16.14 7.99 -5.69
N GLU A 31 17.10 7.39 -4.97
CA GLU A 31 17.41 5.95 -5.06
C GLU A 31 16.75 5.13 -3.94
N TYR A 32 16.04 5.78 -3.01
CA TYR A 32 15.45 5.15 -1.83
C TYR A 32 13.94 4.90 -2.00
N ASP A 33 13.55 3.63 -1.84
CA ASP A 33 12.14 3.21 -1.79
C ASP A 33 11.61 3.28 -0.35
N VAL A 34 10.78 4.29 -0.08
CA VAL A 34 10.10 4.47 1.21
C VAL A 34 9.18 3.28 1.52
N ALA A 35 8.68 2.58 0.49
CA ALA A 35 7.79 1.43 0.65
C ALA A 35 8.52 0.09 0.83
N HIS A 36 9.85 0.06 0.91
CA HIS A 36 10.63 -1.19 0.98
C HIS A 36 10.22 -2.11 2.16
N VAL A 37 9.69 -1.55 3.24
CA VAL A 37 9.16 -2.25 4.42
C VAL A 37 7.86 -3.01 4.15
N VAL A 38 7.07 -2.63 3.14
CA VAL A 38 5.77 -3.22 2.85
C VAL A 38 5.95 -4.54 2.10
N LYS A 39 5.55 -5.64 2.75
CA LYS A 39 5.58 -7.00 2.19
C LYS A 39 4.33 -7.29 1.34
N GLY A 40 4.44 -8.24 0.41
CA GLY A 40 3.38 -8.55 -0.57
C GLY A 40 2.00 -8.84 0.04
N ALA A 41 1.93 -9.62 1.12
CA ALA A 41 0.66 -9.90 1.81
C ALA A 41 -0.01 -8.65 2.39
N LYS A 42 0.79 -7.76 3.01
CA LYS A 42 0.30 -6.48 3.54
C LYS A 42 -0.07 -5.53 2.41
N PHE A 43 0.68 -5.51 1.32
CA PHE A 43 0.32 -4.69 0.16
C PHE A 43 -0.98 -5.15 -0.52
N LYS A 44 -1.20 -6.47 -0.64
CA LYS A 44 -2.47 -7.04 -1.11
C LYS A 44 -3.62 -6.59 -0.21
N LEU A 45 -3.41 -6.58 1.10
CA LEU A 45 -4.40 -6.07 2.05
C LEU A 45 -4.67 -4.59 1.84
N THR A 46 -3.64 -3.74 1.77
CA THR A 46 -3.79 -2.31 1.49
C THR A 46 -4.66 -2.08 0.25
N ARG A 47 -4.37 -2.79 -0.84
CA ARG A 47 -5.18 -2.71 -2.07
C ARG A 47 -6.64 -3.12 -1.89
N GLN A 48 -6.91 -4.15 -1.09
CA GLN A 48 -8.28 -4.58 -0.78
C GLN A 48 -9.05 -3.49 -0.03
N GLU A 49 -8.43 -2.85 0.96
CA GLU A 49 -9.07 -1.77 1.72
C GLU A 49 -9.27 -0.51 0.86
N TRP A 50 -8.33 -0.19 -0.03
CA TRP A 50 -8.50 0.90 -1.01
C TRP A 50 -9.65 0.65 -1.99
N ALA A 51 -9.79 -0.58 -2.49
CA ALA A 51 -10.91 -0.94 -3.37
C ALA A 51 -12.26 -0.87 -2.62
N LYS A 52 -12.31 -1.36 -1.38
CA LYS A 52 -13.49 -1.26 -0.52
C LYS A 52 -13.88 0.20 -0.27
N MET A 53 -12.91 1.06 0.06
CA MET A 53 -13.12 2.49 0.23
C MET A 53 -13.73 3.12 -1.02
N HIS A 54 -13.10 2.92 -2.18
CA HIS A 54 -13.59 3.46 -3.44
C HIS A 54 -15.03 3.02 -3.70
N TRP A 55 -15.31 1.72 -3.55
CA TRP A 55 -16.66 1.18 -3.71
C TRP A 55 -17.67 1.84 -2.76
N THR A 56 -17.36 1.92 -1.46
CA THR A 56 -18.25 2.54 -0.46
C THR A 56 -18.56 3.99 -0.80
N LEU A 57 -17.55 4.78 -1.20
CA LEU A 57 -17.75 6.18 -1.59
C LEU A 57 -18.55 6.31 -2.89
N SER A 58 -18.23 5.51 -3.91
CA SER A 58 -18.96 5.51 -5.18
C SER A 58 -20.42 5.11 -4.98
N GLN A 59 -20.69 4.08 -4.16
CA GLN A 59 -22.03 3.61 -3.89
C GLN A 59 -22.85 4.67 -3.12
N ALA A 60 -22.27 5.28 -2.09
CA ALA A 60 -22.93 6.36 -1.35
C ALA A 60 -23.30 7.55 -2.26
N ASN A 61 -22.45 7.87 -3.24
CA ASN A 61 -22.75 8.89 -4.25
C ASN A 61 -23.88 8.47 -5.19
N VAL A 62 -23.91 7.22 -5.64
CA VAL A 62 -24.97 6.67 -6.51
C VAL A 62 -26.31 6.64 -5.78
N ASP A 63 -26.30 6.29 -4.49
CA ASP A 63 -27.49 6.21 -3.64
C ASP A 63 -27.92 7.58 -3.06
N GLU A 64 -27.20 8.66 -3.41
CA GLU A 64 -27.43 10.02 -2.92
C GLU A 64 -27.56 10.10 -1.39
N VAL A 65 -26.72 9.35 -0.68
CA VAL A 65 -26.76 9.29 0.79
C VAL A 65 -26.45 10.67 1.37
N ALA A 66 -27.43 11.27 2.04
CA ALA A 66 -27.32 12.61 2.62
C ALA A 66 -26.45 12.64 3.90
N ASP A 67 -26.37 11.52 4.62
CA ASP A 67 -25.62 11.41 5.87
C ASP A 67 -24.19 10.94 5.62
N ALA A 68 -23.27 11.92 5.57
CA ALA A 68 -21.85 11.65 5.41
C ALA A 68 -21.24 10.89 6.61
N ASP A 69 -21.74 11.11 7.82
CA ASP A 69 -21.17 10.49 9.02
C ASP A 69 -21.46 8.99 9.06
N ALA A 70 -22.62 8.56 8.57
CA ALA A 70 -22.93 7.15 8.38
C ALA A 70 -21.96 6.47 7.40
N VAL A 71 -21.65 7.13 6.27
CA VAL A 71 -20.71 6.62 5.26
C VAL A 71 -19.29 6.54 5.83
N LEU A 72 -18.84 7.58 6.54
CA LEU A 72 -17.52 7.61 7.18
C LEU A 72 -17.43 6.56 8.31
N GLY A 73 -18.51 6.34 9.05
CA GLY A 73 -18.60 5.29 10.07
C GLY A 73 -18.38 3.90 9.47
N GLN A 74 -19.00 3.61 8.33
CA GLN A 74 -18.76 2.36 7.60
C GLN A 74 -17.32 2.26 7.07
N LEU A 75 -16.76 3.37 6.58
CA LEU A 75 -15.44 3.41 5.98
C LEU A 75 -14.32 3.12 7.01
N PHE A 76 -14.42 3.73 8.18
CA PHE A 76 -13.44 3.60 9.26
C PHE A 76 -13.78 2.53 10.29
N GLN A 77 -14.82 1.72 10.04
CA GLN A 77 -15.15 0.59 10.89
C GLN A 77 -13.95 -0.35 11.04
N LYS A 78 -13.58 -0.64 12.28
CA LYS A 78 -12.44 -1.51 12.58
C LYS A 78 -12.61 -2.87 11.89
N ARG A 79 -11.58 -3.29 11.17
CA ARG A 79 -11.53 -4.61 10.54
C ARG A 79 -11.56 -5.69 11.62
N HIS A 80 -12.40 -6.71 11.42
CA HIS A 80 -12.35 -7.91 12.24
C HIS A 80 -11.20 -8.81 11.76
N ASP A 81 -10.17 -8.96 12.58
CA ASP A 81 -8.98 -9.78 12.26
C ASP A 81 -9.25 -11.30 12.30
N GLY A 82 -10.44 -11.71 12.73
CA GLY A 82 -10.74 -13.08 13.16
C GLY A 82 -10.94 -14.15 12.07
N VAL A 83 -11.01 -13.82 10.78
CA VAL A 83 -11.38 -14.80 9.74
C VAL A 83 -10.18 -15.35 8.96
N ARG A 84 -8.98 -14.74 9.04
CA ARG A 84 -7.85 -15.08 8.14
C ARG A 84 -6.57 -15.58 8.80
N ALA A 85 -6.54 -15.73 10.13
CA ALA A 85 -5.41 -16.35 10.83
C ALA A 85 -5.18 -17.82 10.40
N LYS A 86 -6.21 -18.48 9.84
CA LYS A 86 -6.13 -19.86 9.36
C LYS A 86 -5.48 -20.01 7.97
N ASP A 87 -5.57 -19.00 7.11
CA ASP A 87 -5.02 -19.09 5.74
C ASP A 87 -3.54 -18.69 5.66
N ALA A 88 -2.98 -18.10 6.73
CA ALA A 88 -1.59 -17.65 6.79
C ALA A 88 -0.66 -18.67 7.45
N SER A 89 -1.18 -19.62 8.24
CA SER A 89 -0.36 -20.69 8.85
C SER A 89 0.08 -21.76 7.86
N ASP A 90 -0.63 -21.90 6.74
CA ASP A 90 -0.45 -23.04 5.84
C ASP A 90 0.61 -22.79 4.75
N ASN A 91 1.25 -21.61 4.74
CA ASN A 91 2.23 -21.24 3.70
C ASN A 91 3.66 -20.98 4.21
N ASP A 92 3.96 -21.28 5.47
CA ASP A 92 5.31 -21.08 6.08
C ASP A 92 6.09 -22.39 6.31
N THR A 93 5.60 -23.52 5.80
CA THR A 93 6.35 -24.80 5.81
C THR A 93 6.83 -25.14 4.41
N GLY A 94 7.94 -24.54 4.00
CA GLY A 94 8.49 -24.66 2.65
C GLY A 94 10.00 -24.51 2.56
N GLY A 95 10.74 -25.26 3.38
CA GLY A 95 12.04 -25.84 2.99
C GLY A 95 13.23 -24.90 2.87
N GLY A 96 13.83 -24.55 4.01
CA GLY A 96 15.27 -24.31 4.09
C GLY A 96 16.01 -25.64 4.18
N GLY A 97 16.69 -26.05 3.11
CA GLY A 97 17.63 -27.17 3.10
C GLY A 97 18.85 -26.73 2.32
N GLY A 98 19.91 -26.38 3.06
CA GLY A 98 21.22 -26.12 2.46
C GLY A 98 21.87 -27.43 2.05
N ASP A 99 22.60 -27.38 0.94
CA ASP A 99 23.68 -28.32 0.67
C ASP A 99 24.94 -27.50 0.38
N VAL A 100 25.86 -27.56 1.34
CA VAL A 100 27.29 -27.32 1.16
C VAL A 100 27.95 -28.70 1.16
N ALA A 101 28.61 -29.05 0.05
CA ALA A 101 29.67 -30.05 -0.17
C ALA A 101 29.50 -30.53 -1.64
N THR A 102 30.49 -30.59 -2.52
CA THR A 102 31.96 -30.63 -2.42
C THR A 102 32.52 -30.06 -3.71
#